data_AF-A0A0F8XP15-F1
#
_entry.id   AF-A0A0F8XP15-F1
#
_cell.length_a   1.000
_cell.length_b   1.000
_cell.length_c   1.000
_cell.angle_alpha   90.00
_cell.angle_beta   90.00
_cell.angle_gamma   90.00
#
_symmetry.space_group_name_H-M   'P 1'
#
loop_
_entity.id
_entity.type
_entity.pdbx_description
1 polymer ?
#
loop_
_entity_poly.entity_id
_entity_poly.type
_entity_poly.pdbx_seq_one_letter_code
_entity_poly.pdbx_strand_id
1 'polypeptide(L)'
;MKIFPESSFFKERRAAALPTPAEIRAINEKSGSLDATNFNRPALSLYRLWDYWLSQVPTPEIFGWTEDGRQIFIYMSLIEGESLQERWSGMSEGEKRAVCEELKNIVKMWRSLKQGKQDYYIGSFDKQPLNEVFLESHPKLAGPFQGANATQQFQNACGIEIDHEVPIVFTHNDFVPPNILLSPGSNPKVAAIIDWGQAGWYPAYWEYCKARRVNLVSESFDDALQEEWRKKYLPMILDPVDDEEYYNPWLWSN
;
A
#
# COMPACT_ATOMS: atom_id res chain seq x y z
N MET A 1 20.15 -11.89 7.87
CA MET A 1 18.75 -12.19 8.25
C MET A 1 18.46 -11.65 9.64
N LYS A 2 17.46 -10.77 9.75
CA LYS A 2 16.86 -10.35 11.03
C LYS A 2 15.60 -11.19 11.23
N ILE A 3 15.44 -11.75 12.43
CA ILE A 3 14.24 -12.51 12.81
C ILE A 3 13.53 -11.80 13.96
N PHE A 4 12.25 -12.10 14.15
CA PHE A 4 11.45 -11.67 15.30
C PHE A 4 11.12 -12.90 16.15
N PRO A 5 11.93 -13.25 17.16
CA PRO A 5 11.74 -14.44 18.01
C PRO A 5 10.36 -14.50 18.68
N GLU A 6 9.71 -13.34 18.84
CA GLU A 6 8.40 -13.19 19.46
C GLU A 6 7.24 -13.45 18.50
N SER A 7 7.51 -13.68 17.21
CA SER A 7 6.47 -13.93 16.22
C SER A 7 5.80 -15.30 16.42
N SER A 8 4.57 -15.45 15.93
CA SER A 8 3.85 -16.73 15.98
C SER A 8 4.65 -17.87 15.35
N PHE A 9 5.40 -17.62 14.28
CA PHE A 9 6.22 -18.63 13.61
C PHE A 9 7.20 -19.34 14.56
N PHE A 10 7.91 -18.56 15.39
CA PHE A 10 8.89 -19.09 16.34
C PHE A 10 8.25 -19.57 17.64
N LYS A 11 7.23 -18.86 18.14
CA LYS A 11 6.47 -19.25 19.34
C LYS A 11 5.76 -20.59 19.18
N GLU A 12 5.16 -20.82 18.01
CA GLU A 12 4.47 -22.07 17.67
C GLU A 12 5.41 -23.16 17.15
N ARG A 13 6.72 -22.87 17.04
CA ARG A 13 7.76 -23.80 16.57
C ARG A 13 7.44 -24.40 15.20
N ARG A 14 6.96 -23.58 14.26
CA ARG A 14 6.60 -24.03 12.90
C ARG A 14 7.80 -24.58 12.13
N ALA A 15 8.99 -24.04 12.36
CA ALA A 15 10.27 -24.59 11.93
C ALA A 15 11.43 -24.07 12.81
N ALA A 16 12.62 -24.64 12.65
CA ALA A 16 13.82 -24.20 13.37
C ALA A 16 14.38 -22.85 12.86
N ALA A 17 14.11 -22.50 11.60
CA ALA A 17 14.55 -21.25 10.97
C ALA A 17 13.61 -20.87 9.81
N LEU A 18 13.66 -19.61 9.38
CA LEU A 18 13.04 -19.16 8.14
C LEU A 18 13.83 -19.68 6.93
N PRO A 19 13.17 -20.01 5.80
CA PRO A 19 13.86 -20.47 4.59
C PRO A 19 14.80 -19.39 4.05
N THR A 20 15.96 -19.81 3.56
CA THR A 20 16.97 -18.93 2.96
C THR A 20 16.49 -18.32 1.64
N PRO A 21 17.07 -17.19 1.20
CA PRO A 21 16.83 -16.63 -0.14
C PRO A 21 17.01 -17.65 -1.28
N ALA A 22 18.00 -18.54 -1.19
CA ALA A 22 18.23 -19.59 -2.18
C ALA A 22 17.08 -20.61 -2.23
N GLU A 23 16.56 -21.02 -1.07
CA GLU A 23 15.41 -21.93 -1.01
C GLU A 23 14.13 -21.27 -1.55
N ILE A 24 13.90 -19.99 -1.25
CA ILE A 24 12.77 -19.23 -1.79
C ILE A 24 12.86 -19.11 -3.32
N ARG A 25 14.04 -18.78 -3.87
CA ARG A 25 14.24 -18.74 -5.33
C ARG A 25 13.99 -20.11 -5.96
N ALA A 26 14.46 -21.20 -5.34
CA ALA A 26 14.20 -22.55 -5.85
C ALA A 26 12.71 -22.94 -5.81
N ILE A 27 11.94 -22.46 -4.81
CA ILE A 27 10.48 -22.63 -4.78
C ILE A 27 9.82 -21.83 -5.90
N ASN A 28 10.25 -20.58 -6.10
CA ASN A 28 9.74 -19.70 -7.14
C ASN A 28 10.01 -20.25 -8.56
N GLU A 29 11.21 -20.76 -8.82
CA GLU A 29 11.56 -21.40 -10.09
C GLU A 29 10.66 -22.61 -10.37
N LYS A 30 10.35 -23.40 -9.34
CA LYS A 30 9.46 -24.57 -9.46
C LYS A 30 8.01 -24.20 -9.71
N SER A 31 7.55 -23.03 -9.26
CA SER A 31 6.16 -22.59 -9.49
C SER A 31 5.91 -22.24 -10.95
N GLY A 32 6.96 -21.90 -11.71
CA GLY A 32 6.87 -21.48 -13.11
C GLY A 32 6.24 -20.09 -13.30
N SER A 33 5.95 -19.36 -12.21
CA SER A 33 5.39 -18.01 -12.28
C SER A 33 6.46 -16.99 -12.67
N LEU A 34 6.19 -16.20 -13.71
CA LEU A 34 7.06 -15.11 -14.16
C LEU A 34 7.25 -14.05 -13.06
N ASP A 35 6.19 -13.76 -12.31
CA ASP A 35 6.19 -12.80 -11.19
C ASP A 35 7.10 -13.25 -10.04
N ALA A 36 7.38 -14.55 -9.94
CA ALA A 36 8.23 -15.12 -8.91
C ALA A 36 9.74 -14.99 -9.21
N THR A 37 10.12 -14.46 -10.37
CA THR A 37 11.53 -14.37 -10.81
C THR A 37 12.05 -12.93 -10.99
N ASN A 38 11.18 -11.92 -11.00
CA ASN A 38 11.55 -10.53 -11.25
C ASN A 38 11.28 -9.60 -10.04
N PHE A 39 12.14 -9.65 -9.02
CA PHE A 39 11.99 -8.88 -7.78
C PHE A 39 13.02 -7.74 -7.62
N ASN A 40 13.22 -6.91 -8.65
CA ASN A 40 14.05 -5.71 -8.52
C ASN A 40 13.20 -4.49 -8.11
N ARG A 41 12.48 -4.60 -6.98
CA ARG A 41 11.91 -3.42 -6.33
C ARG A 41 12.64 -3.17 -5.01
N PRO A 42 13.12 -1.95 -4.74
CA PRO A 42 13.65 -1.62 -3.44
C PRO A 42 12.51 -1.77 -2.42
N ALA A 43 12.52 -2.85 -1.65
CA ALA A 43 11.57 -2.96 -0.56
C ALA A 43 11.90 -1.87 0.47
N LEU A 44 10.86 -1.14 0.84
CA LEU A 44 10.94 -0.16 1.91
C LEU A 44 11.54 -0.77 3.18
N SER A 45 12.00 0.11 4.05
CA SER A 45 12.19 -0.11 5.48
C SER A 45 10.88 -0.43 6.23
N LEU A 46 9.87 -1.04 5.58
CA LEU A 46 8.58 -1.45 6.15
C LEU A 46 8.73 -2.33 7.38
N TYR A 47 9.70 -3.25 7.35
CA TYR A 47 10.05 -4.09 8.50
C TYR A 47 10.52 -3.28 9.72
N ARG A 48 10.92 -2.01 9.55
CA ARG A 48 11.31 -1.12 10.66
C ARG A 48 10.09 -0.49 11.36
N LEU A 49 8.91 -0.57 10.73
CA LEU A 49 7.68 0.06 11.21
C LEU A 49 6.70 -0.91 11.83
N TRP A 50 6.86 -2.20 11.50
CA TRP A 50 6.12 -3.29 12.12
C TRP A 50 6.18 -3.20 13.65
N ASP A 51 7.38 -2.96 14.18
CA ASP A 51 7.65 -2.89 15.62
C ASP A 51 7.01 -1.67 16.33
N TYR A 52 6.58 -0.63 15.58
CA TYR A 52 6.18 0.65 16.19
C TYR A 52 4.76 1.15 15.82
N TRP A 53 4.23 0.86 14.63
CA TRP A 53 3.06 1.60 14.12
C TRP A 53 2.00 0.75 13.41
N LEU A 54 2.38 -0.34 12.74
CA LEU A 54 1.44 -1.15 11.95
C LEU A 54 0.71 -2.24 12.75
N SER A 55 1.05 -2.46 14.02
CA SER A 55 0.31 -3.40 14.88
C SER A 55 -1.16 -3.05 15.06
N GLN A 56 -1.55 -1.81 14.74
CA GLN A 56 -2.93 -1.35 14.82
C GLN A 56 -3.71 -1.60 13.53
N VAL A 57 -3.04 -1.73 12.38
CA VAL A 57 -3.69 -1.98 11.09
C VAL A 57 -3.69 -3.49 10.83
N PRO A 58 -4.80 -4.10 10.38
CA PRO A 58 -4.82 -5.51 10.00
C PRO A 58 -3.82 -5.74 8.86
N THR A 59 -2.70 -6.35 9.17
CA THR A 59 -1.57 -6.58 8.26
C THR A 59 -0.96 -7.96 8.58
N PRO A 60 -0.30 -8.63 7.61
CA PRO A 60 0.31 -9.93 7.87
C PRO A 60 1.44 -9.85 8.89
N GLU A 61 1.46 -10.76 9.86
CA GLU A 61 2.49 -10.77 10.90
C GLU A 61 3.87 -11.02 10.30
N ILE A 62 4.83 -10.11 10.54
CA ILE A 62 6.20 -10.29 10.03
C ILE A 62 6.99 -11.22 10.97
N PHE A 63 7.57 -12.27 10.40
CA PHE A 63 8.43 -13.23 11.09
C PHE A 63 9.92 -12.87 11.02
N GLY A 64 10.31 -12.17 9.96
CA GLY A 64 11.68 -11.70 9.77
C GLY A 64 11.87 -11.13 8.37
N TRP A 65 13.10 -10.74 8.08
CA TRP A 65 13.51 -10.31 6.75
C TRP A 65 15.00 -10.52 6.54
N THR A 66 15.42 -10.55 5.27
CA THR A 66 16.83 -10.55 4.91
C THR A 66 17.07 -9.86 3.58
N GLU A 67 18.26 -9.34 3.41
CA GLU A 67 18.79 -8.89 2.11
C GLU A 67 19.70 -9.97 1.54
N ASP A 68 19.62 -10.18 0.22
CA ASP A 68 20.57 -11.00 -0.53
C ASP A 68 20.78 -10.40 -1.93
N GLY A 69 21.97 -9.84 -2.14
CA GLY A 69 22.27 -9.03 -3.32
C GLY A 69 21.44 -7.74 -3.36
N ARG A 70 20.60 -7.58 -4.39
CA ARG A 70 19.69 -6.43 -4.57
C ARG A 70 18.25 -6.72 -4.18
N GLN A 71 17.98 -7.90 -3.62
CA GLN A 71 16.65 -8.35 -3.27
C GLN A 71 16.45 -8.31 -1.76
N ILE A 72 15.26 -7.88 -1.35
CA ILE A 72 14.80 -7.95 0.03
C ILE A 72 13.73 -9.03 0.11
N PHE A 73 13.88 -9.92 1.08
CA PHE A 73 12.95 -10.99 1.39
C PHE A 73 12.26 -10.65 2.71
N ILE A 74 10.94 -10.57 2.70
CA ILE A 74 10.12 -10.38 3.90
C ILE A 74 9.34 -11.67 4.14
N TYR A 75 9.46 -12.21 5.33
CA TYR A 75 8.75 -13.42 5.75
C TYR A 75 7.60 -13.01 6.65
N MET A 76 6.39 -13.39 6.30
CA MET A 76 5.18 -12.98 7.02
C MET A 76 4.13 -14.09 7.05
N SER A 77 3.11 -13.93 7.89
CA SER A 77 1.99 -14.87 7.98
C SER A 77 1.22 -14.93 6.67
N LEU A 78 0.86 -16.12 6.23
CA LEU A 78 -0.15 -16.26 5.18
C LEU A 78 -1.52 -15.95 5.79
N ILE A 79 -2.21 -14.98 5.21
CA ILE A 79 -3.59 -14.63 5.61
C ILE A 79 -4.54 -15.54 4.86
N GLU A 80 -5.38 -16.26 5.59
CA GLU A 80 -6.44 -17.08 4.99
C GLU A 80 -7.57 -16.19 4.48
N GLY A 81 -7.89 -16.28 3.19
CA GLY A 81 -8.90 -15.45 2.57
C GLY A 81 -8.73 -15.31 1.08
N GLU A 82 -9.66 -14.56 0.48
CA GLU A 82 -9.62 -14.12 -0.91
C GLU A 82 -9.44 -12.60 -0.94
N SER A 83 -8.86 -12.07 -2.00
CA SER A 83 -8.83 -10.63 -2.21
C SER A 83 -10.23 -10.07 -2.43
N LEU A 84 -10.40 -8.78 -2.14
CA LEU A 84 -11.63 -8.06 -2.46
C LEU A 84 -11.92 -8.14 -3.95
N GLN A 85 -10.88 -8.08 -4.79
CA GLN A 85 -10.99 -8.22 -6.25
C GLN A 85 -11.66 -9.54 -6.65
N GLU A 86 -11.19 -10.67 -6.12
CA GLU A 86 -11.69 -12.00 -6.48
C GLU A 86 -13.14 -12.19 -6.04
N ARG A 87 -13.50 -11.62 -4.88
CA ARG A 87 -14.81 -11.85 -4.27
C ARG A 87 -15.89 -10.85 -4.71
N TRP A 88 -15.50 -9.69 -5.24
CA TRP A 88 -16.38 -8.53 -5.43
C TRP A 88 -17.67 -8.81 -6.20
N SER A 89 -17.58 -9.58 -7.29
CA SER A 89 -18.71 -9.88 -8.18
C SER A 89 -19.80 -10.72 -7.49
N GLY A 90 -19.41 -11.53 -6.50
CA GLY A 90 -20.32 -12.37 -5.71
C GLY A 90 -20.86 -11.70 -4.45
N MET A 91 -20.39 -10.49 -4.10
CA MET A 91 -20.82 -9.79 -2.90
C MET A 91 -22.14 -9.04 -3.12
N SER A 92 -23.03 -9.14 -2.13
CA SER A 92 -24.23 -8.30 -2.06
C SER A 92 -23.87 -6.84 -1.79
N GLU A 93 -24.79 -5.94 -2.13
CA GLU A 93 -24.67 -4.50 -1.80
C GLU A 93 -24.43 -4.23 -0.31
N GLY A 94 -25.07 -5.02 0.56
CA GLY A 94 -24.90 -4.90 2.02
C GLY A 94 -23.48 -5.28 2.46
N GLU A 95 -22.93 -6.37 1.91
CA GLU A 95 -21.56 -6.81 2.19
C GLU A 95 -20.53 -5.79 1.68
N LYS A 96 -20.70 -5.30 0.45
CA LYS A 96 -19.80 -4.27 -0.13
C LYS A 96 -19.76 -3.02 0.78
N ARG A 97 -20.92 -2.54 1.24
CA ARG A 97 -20.99 -1.38 2.16
C ARG A 97 -20.38 -1.66 3.53
N ALA A 98 -20.64 -2.83 4.10
CA ALA A 98 -20.07 -3.21 5.40
C ALA A 98 -18.53 -3.26 5.35
N VAL A 99 -17.96 -3.83 4.28
CA VAL A 99 -16.52 -3.85 4.04
C VAL A 99 -15.96 -2.44 3.86
N CYS A 100 -16.64 -1.57 3.09
CA CYS A 100 -16.21 -0.18 2.92
C CYS A 100 -16.17 0.59 4.24
N GLU A 101 -17.11 0.31 5.14
CA GLU A 101 -17.18 0.97 6.45
C GLU A 101 -16.04 0.52 7.37
N GLU A 102 -15.66 -0.77 7.30
CA GLU A 102 -14.44 -1.27 7.96
C GLU A 102 -13.19 -0.61 7.38
N LEU A 103 -13.05 -0.60 6.05
CA LEU A 103 -11.92 0.02 5.36
C LEU A 103 -11.78 1.50 5.68
N LYS A 104 -12.88 2.26 5.76
CA LYS A 104 -12.87 3.66 6.17
C LYS A 104 -12.27 3.86 7.56
N ASN A 105 -12.61 2.98 8.51
CA ASN A 105 -12.06 3.05 9.85
C ASN A 105 -10.58 2.67 9.86
N ILE A 106 -10.20 1.63 9.12
CA ILE A 106 -8.80 1.20 8.96
C ILE A 106 -7.95 2.33 8.33
N VAL A 107 -8.43 2.99 7.29
CA VAL A 107 -7.77 4.16 6.68
C VAL A 107 -7.53 5.24 7.72
N LYS A 108 -8.53 5.60 8.53
CA LYS A 108 -8.38 6.60 9.59
C LYS A 108 -7.26 6.24 10.57
N MET A 109 -7.00 4.95 10.81
CA MET A 109 -5.93 4.50 11.71
C MET A 109 -4.56 4.87 11.16
N TRP A 110 -4.23 4.54 9.90
CA TRP A 110 -2.94 4.94 9.34
C TRP A 110 -2.88 6.44 9.02
N ARG A 111 -4.01 7.09 8.69
CA ARG A 111 -4.08 8.55 8.54
C ARG A 111 -3.85 9.31 9.85
N SER A 112 -4.04 8.65 11.00
CA SER A 112 -3.75 9.23 12.32
C SER A 112 -2.25 9.34 12.59
N LEU A 113 -1.40 8.62 11.86
CA LEU A 113 0.05 8.73 11.97
C LEU A 113 0.47 10.19 11.73
N LYS A 114 1.40 10.67 12.56
CA LYS A 114 1.96 12.02 12.45
C LYS A 114 3.48 11.95 12.32
N GLN A 115 4.02 12.86 11.52
CA GLN A 115 5.45 13.15 11.49
C GLN A 115 5.84 13.86 12.79
N GLY A 116 7.14 13.81 13.14
CA GLY A 116 7.66 14.59 14.26
C GLY A 116 7.39 16.09 14.06
N LYS A 117 7.22 16.85 15.15
CA LYS A 117 6.78 18.26 15.14
C LYS A 117 7.69 19.24 14.36
N GLN A 118 8.81 18.80 13.82
CA GLN A 118 9.75 19.58 13.00
C GLN A 118 10.25 18.82 11.76
N ASP A 119 9.67 17.65 11.48
CA ASP A 119 10.14 16.75 10.43
C ASP A 119 9.11 16.67 9.29
N TYR A 120 8.52 17.78 8.85
CA TYR A 120 7.59 17.73 7.71
C TYR A 120 8.35 17.38 6.42
N TYR A 121 7.94 16.28 5.79
CA TYR A 121 8.49 15.86 4.51
C TYR A 121 7.44 15.10 3.67
N ILE A 122 7.60 15.18 2.35
CA ILE A 122 7.03 14.23 1.39
C ILE A 122 8.15 13.28 0.99
N GLY A 123 7.91 11.99 1.16
CA GLY A 123 8.92 10.96 0.98
C GLY A 123 8.48 9.64 1.61
N SER A 124 9.23 8.59 1.32
CA SER A 124 9.11 7.33 2.04
C SER A 124 9.82 7.43 3.40
N PHE A 125 9.85 6.33 4.14
CA PHE A 125 10.39 6.32 5.50
C PHE A 125 11.84 6.75 5.60
N ASP A 126 12.24 7.23 6.79
CA ASP A 126 13.59 7.77 7.05
C ASP A 126 14.00 8.87 6.06
N LYS A 127 13.01 9.68 5.64
CA LYS A 127 13.18 10.78 4.67
C LYS A 127 13.84 10.29 3.38
N GLN A 128 13.48 9.10 2.90
CA GLN A 128 13.94 8.59 1.61
C GLN A 128 13.01 9.07 0.48
N PRO A 129 13.47 9.02 -0.79
CA PRO A 129 12.60 9.29 -1.94
C PRO A 129 11.37 8.37 -1.95
N LEU A 130 10.28 8.83 -2.52
CA LEU A 130 9.05 8.05 -2.74
C LEU A 130 9.36 6.83 -3.61
N ASN A 131 8.83 5.67 -3.22
CA ASN A 131 8.78 4.48 -4.08
C ASN A 131 7.45 4.48 -4.84
N GLU A 132 7.34 5.37 -5.82
CA GLU A 132 6.10 5.63 -6.54
C GLU A 132 6.25 5.23 -8.01
N VAL A 133 5.46 4.24 -8.43
CA VAL A 133 5.49 3.72 -9.80
C VAL A 133 5.19 4.79 -10.86
N PHE A 134 4.33 5.77 -10.56
CA PHE A 134 4.06 6.88 -11.48
C PHE A 134 5.26 7.82 -11.65
N LEU A 135 6.25 7.78 -10.76
CA LEU A 135 7.46 8.60 -10.80
C LEU A 135 8.71 7.79 -11.18
N GLU A 136 8.59 6.50 -11.52
CA GLU A 136 9.73 5.60 -11.77
C GLU A 136 10.62 6.09 -12.93
N SER A 137 10.01 6.65 -13.98
CA SER A 137 10.73 7.25 -15.12
C SER A 137 11.33 8.63 -14.82
N HIS A 138 10.97 9.23 -13.68
CA HIS A 138 11.35 10.58 -13.28
C HIS A 138 11.83 10.61 -11.82
N PRO A 139 12.93 9.92 -11.45
CA PRO A 139 13.36 9.77 -10.06
C PRO A 139 13.66 11.10 -9.34
N LYS A 140 13.96 12.17 -10.08
CA LYS A 140 14.12 13.54 -9.55
C LYS A 140 12.84 14.10 -8.90
N LEU A 141 11.67 13.55 -9.24
CA LEU A 141 10.37 13.95 -8.72
C LEU A 141 10.00 13.22 -7.42
N ALA A 142 10.72 12.14 -7.08
CA ALA A 142 10.42 11.33 -5.92
C ALA A 142 10.86 11.96 -4.58
N GLY A 143 11.53 13.12 -4.60
CA GLY A 143 12.01 13.78 -3.39
C GLY A 143 13.19 13.06 -2.71
N PRO A 144 13.31 13.11 -1.37
CA PRO A 144 12.34 13.67 -0.42
C PRO A 144 12.25 15.19 -0.54
N PHE A 145 11.06 15.74 -0.33
CA PHE A 145 10.84 17.19 -0.17
C PHE A 145 10.68 17.48 1.31
N GLN A 146 11.38 18.47 1.84
CA GLN A 146 11.44 18.71 3.28
C GLN A 146 11.04 20.15 3.63
N GLY A 147 10.52 20.32 4.85
CA GLY A 147 10.11 21.61 5.41
C GLY A 147 8.62 21.90 5.26
N ALA A 148 8.21 23.06 5.77
CA ALA A 148 6.81 23.48 5.80
C ALA A 148 6.18 23.63 4.39
N ASN A 149 7.00 23.83 3.36
CA ASN A 149 6.56 23.93 1.96
C ASN A 149 6.82 22.64 1.16
N ALA A 150 7.03 21.48 1.81
CA ALA A 150 7.30 20.22 1.13
C ALA A 150 6.21 19.86 0.11
N THR A 151 4.92 20.09 0.44
CA THR A 151 3.81 19.90 -0.49
C THR A 151 3.93 20.75 -1.75
N GLN A 152 4.21 22.05 -1.59
CA GLN A 152 4.41 22.94 -2.74
C GLN A 152 5.62 22.54 -3.57
N GLN A 153 6.73 22.13 -2.94
CA GLN A 153 7.92 21.67 -3.67
C GLN A 153 7.60 20.44 -4.53
N PHE A 154 6.87 19.47 -3.97
CA PHE A 154 6.43 18.28 -4.69
C PHE A 154 5.48 18.63 -5.84
N GLN A 155 4.46 19.44 -5.57
CA GLN A 155 3.51 19.91 -6.58
C GLN A 155 4.22 20.63 -7.73
N ASN A 156 5.13 21.56 -7.42
CA ASN A 156 5.93 22.28 -8.42
C ASN A 156 6.82 21.32 -9.23
N ALA A 157 7.42 20.31 -8.57
CA ALA A 157 8.27 19.34 -9.26
C ALA A 157 7.47 18.53 -10.30
N CYS A 158 6.26 18.11 -9.94
CA CYS A 158 5.36 17.37 -10.84
C CYS A 158 4.60 18.28 -11.83
N GLY A 159 4.63 19.60 -11.66
CA GLY A 159 3.82 20.53 -12.45
C GLY A 159 2.32 20.48 -12.11
N ILE A 160 2.00 20.21 -10.84
CA ILE A 160 0.63 20.22 -10.30
C ILE A 160 0.35 21.63 -9.77
N GLU A 161 -0.68 22.28 -10.29
CA GLU A 161 -1.11 23.63 -9.89
C GLU A 161 -2.28 23.54 -8.90
N ILE A 162 -1.99 23.64 -7.61
CA ILE A 162 -2.95 23.77 -6.51
C ILE A 162 -2.50 24.96 -5.67
N ASP A 163 -3.34 25.96 -5.46
CA ASP A 163 -2.96 27.30 -4.98
C ASP A 163 -3.17 27.54 -3.47
N HIS A 164 -3.48 26.49 -2.72
CA HIS A 164 -3.64 26.52 -1.26
C HIS A 164 -2.89 25.38 -0.56
N GLU A 165 -2.82 25.49 0.77
CA GLU A 165 -2.11 24.53 1.61
C GLU A 165 -2.81 23.17 1.61
N VAL A 166 -2.07 22.14 1.21
CA VAL A 166 -2.52 20.74 1.27
C VAL A 166 -1.74 19.99 2.37
N PRO A 167 -2.43 19.36 3.33
CA PRO A 167 -1.78 18.65 4.42
C PRO A 167 -1.03 17.41 3.93
N ILE A 168 0.09 17.11 4.58
CA ILE A 168 0.85 15.89 4.38
C ILE A 168 0.32 14.81 5.32
N VAL A 169 0.07 13.63 4.78
CA VAL A 169 -0.55 12.50 5.48
C VAL A 169 0.11 11.19 5.06
N PHE A 170 0.07 10.21 5.96
CA PHE A 170 0.58 8.88 5.65
C PHE A 170 -0.39 8.15 4.72
N THR A 171 0.10 7.47 3.69
CA THR A 171 -0.69 6.72 2.70
C THR A 171 -0.19 5.29 2.60
N HIS A 172 -1.10 4.37 2.29
CA HIS A 172 -0.77 3.05 1.73
C HIS A 172 -0.16 3.21 0.34
N ASN A 173 -0.72 4.14 -0.44
CA ASN A 173 -0.30 4.50 -1.80
C ASN A 173 -0.39 3.39 -2.86
N ASP A 174 -0.88 2.21 -2.51
CA ASP A 174 -1.28 1.17 -3.47
C ASP A 174 -2.64 0.56 -3.10
N PHE A 175 -3.58 1.43 -2.73
CA PHE A 175 -4.87 1.02 -2.14
C PHE A 175 -5.86 0.59 -3.22
N VAL A 176 -5.73 -0.66 -3.66
CA VAL A 176 -6.55 -1.28 -4.70
C VAL A 176 -7.19 -2.59 -4.22
N PRO A 177 -8.31 -3.06 -4.80
CA PRO A 177 -9.01 -4.27 -4.37
C PRO A 177 -8.15 -5.56 -4.23
N PRO A 178 -7.12 -5.81 -5.07
CA PRO A 178 -6.21 -6.95 -4.88
C PRO A 178 -5.45 -6.93 -3.54
N ASN A 179 -5.20 -5.74 -3.01
CA ASN A 179 -4.40 -5.54 -1.80
C ASN A 179 -5.23 -5.57 -0.51
N ILE A 180 -6.52 -5.90 -0.61
CA ILE A 180 -7.46 -6.00 0.50
C ILE A 180 -7.88 -7.46 0.61
N LEU A 181 -7.49 -8.14 1.69
CA LEU A 181 -7.85 -9.54 1.93
C LEU A 181 -9.09 -9.61 2.83
N LEU A 182 -10.01 -10.50 2.46
CA LEU A 182 -11.26 -10.73 3.18
C LEU A 182 -11.26 -12.07 3.90
N SER A 183 -11.85 -12.10 5.09
CA SER A 183 -12.05 -13.34 5.84
C SER A 183 -12.91 -14.34 5.06
N PRO A 184 -12.64 -15.65 5.16
CA PRO A 184 -13.46 -16.68 4.52
C PRO A 184 -14.90 -16.73 5.10
N GLY A 185 -15.82 -17.34 4.36
CA GLY A 185 -17.21 -17.58 4.81
C GLY A 185 -18.19 -16.44 4.52
N SER A 186 -19.47 -16.61 4.85
CA SER A 186 -20.62 -15.82 4.38
C SER A 186 -20.81 -14.41 4.98
N ASN A 187 -19.81 -13.86 5.65
CA ASN A 187 -19.83 -12.49 6.17
C ASN A 187 -18.40 -11.92 6.09
N PRO A 188 -17.97 -11.44 4.92
CA PRO A 188 -16.60 -10.98 4.73
C PRO A 188 -16.25 -9.84 5.68
N LYS A 189 -15.11 -9.97 6.34
CA LYS A 189 -14.45 -8.92 7.13
C LYS A 189 -13.09 -8.62 6.54
N VAL A 190 -12.59 -7.41 6.74
CA VAL A 190 -11.23 -7.08 6.32
C VAL A 190 -10.24 -7.86 7.19
N ALA A 191 -9.58 -8.85 6.60
CA ALA A 191 -8.62 -9.71 7.28
C ALA A 191 -7.22 -9.09 7.29
N ALA A 192 -6.80 -8.48 6.18
CA ALA A 192 -5.53 -7.77 6.09
C ALA A 192 -5.50 -6.77 4.92
N ILE A 193 -4.65 -5.76 5.04
CA ILE A 193 -4.18 -4.91 3.96
C ILE A 193 -2.73 -5.27 3.66
N ILE A 194 -2.42 -5.56 2.40
CA ILE A 194 -1.12 -6.03 1.94
C ILE A 194 -0.50 -5.08 0.91
N ASP A 195 0.75 -5.33 0.54
CA ASP A 195 1.49 -4.55 -0.48
C ASP A 195 1.69 -3.06 -0.14
N TRP A 196 2.24 -2.83 1.05
CA TRP A 196 2.59 -1.48 1.53
C TRP A 196 3.83 -0.90 0.83
N GLY A 197 4.34 -1.53 -0.23
CA GLY A 197 5.66 -1.23 -0.82
C GLY A 197 5.82 0.19 -1.34
N GLN A 198 4.72 0.93 -1.57
CA GLN A 198 4.72 2.32 -2.02
C GLN A 198 4.33 3.32 -0.91
N ALA A 199 4.10 2.83 0.31
CA ALA A 199 3.63 3.62 1.43
C ALA A 199 4.62 4.72 1.84
N GLY A 200 4.09 5.84 2.32
CA GLY A 200 4.90 7.01 2.65
C GLY A 200 4.07 8.22 3.02
N TRP A 201 4.72 9.38 3.06
CA TRP A 201 4.08 10.66 3.32
C TRP A 201 3.85 11.42 2.02
N TYR A 202 2.59 11.70 1.71
CA TYR A 202 2.14 12.30 0.46
C TYR A 202 1.15 13.44 0.76
N PRO A 203 0.88 14.33 -0.22
CA PRO A 203 -0.25 15.25 -0.15
C PRO A 203 -1.57 14.48 0.01
N ALA A 204 -2.53 15.01 0.79
CA ALA A 204 -3.75 14.28 1.15
C ALA A 204 -4.59 13.79 -0.02
N TYR A 205 -4.65 14.54 -1.12
CA TYR A 205 -5.40 14.15 -2.32
C TYR A 205 -4.81 12.94 -3.05
N TRP A 206 -3.50 12.67 -2.88
CA TRP A 206 -2.74 11.77 -3.74
C TRP A 206 -3.29 10.33 -3.75
N GLU A 207 -3.60 9.78 -2.58
CA GLU A 207 -4.06 8.37 -2.48
C GLU A 207 -5.41 8.17 -3.15
N TYR A 208 -6.35 9.12 -3.03
CA TYR A 208 -7.64 9.04 -3.71
C TYR A 208 -7.44 9.13 -5.23
N CYS A 209 -6.66 10.11 -5.71
CA CYS A 209 -6.35 10.26 -7.13
C CYS A 209 -5.71 8.99 -7.72
N LYS A 210 -4.71 8.43 -7.01
CA LYS A 210 -4.02 7.22 -7.44
C LYS A 210 -4.95 6.01 -7.45
N ALA A 211 -5.66 5.75 -6.35
CA ALA A 211 -6.57 4.61 -6.26
C ALA A 211 -7.70 4.68 -7.32
N ARG A 212 -8.10 5.87 -7.74
CA ARG A 212 -9.03 6.08 -8.84
C ARG A 212 -8.39 5.90 -10.23
N ARG A 213 -7.12 6.24 -10.42
CA ARG A 213 -6.46 6.10 -11.73
C ARG A 213 -5.99 4.69 -12.04
N VAL A 214 -5.54 3.94 -11.04
CA VAL A 214 -4.97 2.60 -11.27
C VAL A 214 -6.01 1.73 -11.97
N ASN A 215 -5.61 1.17 -13.11
CA ASN A 215 -6.40 0.22 -13.87
C ASN A 215 -5.85 -1.17 -13.64
N LEU A 216 -6.72 -2.09 -13.24
CA LEU A 216 -6.37 -3.48 -12.97
C LEU A 216 -6.63 -4.29 -14.23
N VAL A 217 -5.70 -5.18 -14.57
CA VAL A 217 -5.91 -6.16 -15.63
C VAL A 217 -6.35 -7.45 -14.95
N SER A 218 -7.66 -7.70 -14.92
CA SER A 218 -8.24 -8.86 -14.23
C SER A 218 -9.48 -9.38 -14.94
N GLU A 219 -9.56 -10.70 -15.09
CA GLU A 219 -10.77 -11.38 -15.61
C GLU A 219 -11.91 -11.38 -14.58
N SER A 220 -11.60 -11.40 -13.28
CA SER A 220 -12.59 -11.45 -12.19
C SER A 220 -13.10 -10.06 -11.78
N PHE A 221 -12.49 -9.00 -12.31
CA PHE A 221 -12.75 -7.61 -11.93
C PHE A 221 -12.62 -6.71 -13.16
N ASP A 222 -13.58 -6.87 -14.07
CA ASP A 222 -13.65 -6.17 -15.35
C ASP A 222 -13.81 -4.65 -15.21
N ASP A 223 -13.79 -3.95 -16.34
CA ASP A 223 -13.88 -2.49 -16.40
C ASP A 223 -15.16 -1.95 -15.73
N ALA A 224 -16.28 -2.69 -15.79
CA ALA A 224 -17.55 -2.26 -15.20
C ALA A 224 -17.49 -2.36 -13.66
N LEU A 225 -16.93 -3.44 -13.11
CA LEU A 225 -16.72 -3.61 -11.68
C LEU A 225 -15.68 -2.63 -11.13
N GLN A 226 -14.60 -2.37 -11.89
CA GLN A 226 -13.63 -1.35 -11.55
C GLN A 226 -14.25 0.04 -11.52
N GLU A 227 -15.10 0.36 -12.49
CA GLU A 227 -15.81 1.64 -12.53
C GLU A 227 -16.80 1.79 -11.37
N GLU A 228 -17.52 0.72 -11.04
CA GLU A 228 -18.37 0.66 -9.85
C GLU A 228 -17.56 0.95 -8.59
N TRP A 229 -16.45 0.24 -8.38
CA TRP A 229 -15.55 0.45 -7.24
C TRP A 229 -15.11 1.92 -7.13
N ARG A 230 -14.56 2.47 -8.21
CA ARG A 230 -14.01 3.83 -8.25
C ARG A 230 -15.05 4.92 -7.99
N LYS A 231 -16.24 4.80 -8.58
CA LYS A 231 -17.26 5.86 -8.51
C LYS A 231 -18.17 5.75 -7.30
N LYS A 232 -18.43 4.52 -6.82
CA LYS A 232 -19.45 4.28 -5.79
C LYS A 232 -18.86 3.98 -4.41
N TYR A 233 -17.78 3.21 -4.34
CA TYR A 233 -17.28 2.66 -3.07
C TYR A 233 -15.99 3.32 -2.58
N LEU A 234 -15.07 3.66 -3.48
CA LEU A 234 -13.85 4.38 -3.12
C LEU A 234 -14.14 5.70 -2.37
N PRO A 235 -15.15 6.53 -2.75
CA PRO A 235 -15.52 7.73 -2.01
C PRO A 235 -16.13 7.47 -0.62
N MET A 236 -16.54 6.23 -0.33
CA MET A 236 -17.00 5.87 1.02
C MET A 236 -15.81 5.70 1.97
N ILE A 237 -14.67 5.26 1.43
CA ILE A 237 -13.47 4.83 2.16
C ILE A 237 -12.44 5.97 2.29
N LEU A 238 -12.12 6.61 1.16
CA LEU A 238 -11.19 7.72 1.05
C LEU A 238 -11.96 9.02 0.82
N ASP A 239 -11.43 10.13 1.31
CA ASP A 239 -12.04 11.45 1.08
C ASP A 239 -11.94 11.79 -0.42
N PRO A 240 -13.08 11.92 -1.13
CA PRO A 240 -13.06 12.29 -2.54
C PRO A 240 -12.58 13.72 -2.69
N VAL A 241 -11.94 14.00 -3.82
CA VAL A 241 -11.42 15.32 -4.17
C VAL A 241 -12.14 15.86 -5.40
N ASP A 242 -12.13 17.18 -5.54
CA ASP A 242 -12.68 17.82 -6.72
C ASP A 242 -11.87 17.46 -7.98
N ASP A 243 -12.60 17.22 -9.08
CA ASP A 243 -11.99 16.74 -10.32
C ASP A 243 -11.15 17.82 -11.00
N GLU A 244 -11.61 19.08 -10.99
CA GLU A 244 -10.94 20.20 -11.64
C GLU A 244 -9.77 20.71 -10.80
N GLU A 245 -9.92 20.74 -9.48
CA GLU A 245 -8.94 21.28 -8.54
C GLU A 245 -7.81 20.30 -8.22
N TYR A 246 -8.09 18.99 -8.08
CA TYR A 246 -7.08 18.01 -7.64
C TYR A 246 -6.84 16.90 -8.64
N TYR A 247 -7.90 16.26 -9.14
CA TYR A 247 -7.75 15.03 -9.91
C TYR A 247 -7.12 15.28 -11.28
N ASN A 248 -7.68 16.22 -12.06
CA ASN A 248 -7.20 16.55 -13.40
C ASN A 248 -5.77 17.15 -13.35
N PRO A 249 -5.44 18.11 -12.47
CA PRO A 249 -4.07 18.61 -12.34
C PRO A 249 -3.07 17.50 -12.05
N TRP A 250 -3.42 16.54 -11.19
CA TRP A 250 -2.59 15.37 -10.93
C TRP A 250 -2.49 14.42 -12.14
N LEU A 251 -3.61 14.16 -12.84
CA LEU A 251 -3.65 13.23 -13.98
C LEU A 251 -2.77 13.66 -15.16
N TRP A 252 -2.69 14.97 -15.40
CA TRP A 252 -1.99 15.57 -16.52
C TRP A 252 -0.62 16.14 -16.14
N SER A 253 -0.18 15.91 -14.90
CA SER A 253 1.16 16.27 -14.42
C SER A 253 2.26 15.45 -15.11
N ASN A 254 3.47 16.02 -15.22
CA ASN A 254 4.59 15.47 -16.01
C ASN A 254 5.50 14.54 -15.22
#